data_AF-A0A1M5TNL7-F1
#
_entry.id   AF-A0A1M5TNL7-F1
#
_cell.length_a   1.000
_cell.length_b   1.000
_cell.length_c   1.000
_cell.angle_alpha   90.00
_cell.angle_beta   90.00
_cell.angle_gamma   90.00
#
_symmetry.space_group_name_H-M   'P 1'
#
loop_
_entity.id
_entity.type
_entity.pdbx_description
1 polymer ?
#
loop_
_entity_poly.entity_id
_entity_poly.type
_entity_poly.pdbx_seq_one_letter_code
_entity_poly.pdbx_strand_id
1 'polypeptide(L)' 'MVKIIFLGPLGRFMPEEDENGYWNVEATGKTVEEIINSTKVSESKMNYSVLVNDERKSRDYVLNDGDDVSILPLFCAG' A
#
# COMPACT_ATOMS: atom_id res chain seq x y z
N MET A 1 -3.01 14.41 -2.31
CA MET A 1 -3.31 13.03 -2.78
C MET A 1 -2.19 12.10 -2.32
N VAL A 2 -2.49 10.83 -2.05
CA VAL A 2 -1.50 9.80 -1.70
C VAL A 2 -1.32 8.87 -2.89
N LYS A 3 -0.08 8.47 -3.18
CA LYS A 3 0.23 7.49 -4.22
C LYS A 3 0.50 6.14 -3.56
N ILE A 4 -0.17 5.09 -4.01
CA ILE A 4 -0.03 3.76 -3.43
C ILE A 4 0.30 2.77 -4.54
N ILE A 5 1.32 1.94 -4.36
CA ILE A 5 1.66 0.87 -5.28
C ILE A 5 1.70 -0.47 -4.55
N PHE A 6 1.01 -1.47 -5.11
CA PHE A 6 1.05 -2.84 -4.62
C PHE A 6 1.98 -3.67 -5.48
N LEU A 7 3.06 -4.17 -4.89
CA LEU A 7 4.11 -4.86 -5.64
C LEU A 7 3.90 -6.39 -5.64
N GLY A 8 4.44 -7.05 -6.66
CA GLY A 8 4.37 -8.51 -6.80
C GLY A 8 2.92 -9.05 -6.85
N PRO A 9 2.59 -10.17 -6.16
CA PRO A 9 1.26 -10.78 -6.18
C PRO A 9 0.18 -9.94 -5.50
N LEU A 10 0.53 -8.84 -4.84
CA LEU A 10 -0.44 -7.91 -4.26
C LEU A 10 -1.04 -6.96 -5.31
N GLY A 11 -0.35 -6.73 -6.43
CA GLY A 11 -0.82 -5.84 -7.51
C GLY A 11 -2.21 -6.19 -8.03
N ARG A 12 -2.58 -7.48 -8.06
CA ARG A 12 -3.91 -7.95 -8.48
C ARG A 12 -5.07 -7.49 -7.60
N PHE A 13 -4.79 -7.00 -6.40
CA PHE A 13 -5.79 -6.52 -5.44
C PHE A 13 -5.89 -4.98 -5.45
N MET A 14 -5.09 -4.31 -6.28
CA MET A 14 -5.14 -2.87 -6.45
C MET A 14 -6.42 -2.51 -7.21
N PRO A 15 -7.25 -1.58 -6.69
CA PRO A 15 -8.54 -1.29 -7.27
C PRO A 15 -8.43 -0.49 -8.59
N GLU A 16 -7.51 0.47 -8.66
CA GLU A 16 -7.29 1.33 -9.82
C GLU A 16 -5.79 1.57 -10.00
N GLU A 17 -5.34 1.60 -11.26
CA GLU A 17 -3.94 1.81 -11.63
C GLU A 17 -3.84 2.93 -12.66
N ASP A 18 -3.00 3.93 -12.37
CA ASP A 18 -2.68 5.02 -13.29
C ASP A 18 -1.60 4.60 -14.30
N GLU A 19 -1.22 5.44 -15.26
CA GLU A 19 -0.24 5.08 -16.33
C GLU A 19 1.14 4.69 -15.79
N ASN A 20 1.42 5.03 -14.53
CA ASN A 20 2.68 4.75 -13.85
C ASN A 20 2.63 3.54 -12.90
N GLY A 21 1.50 2.80 -12.84
CA GLY A 21 1.38 1.66 -11.93
C GLY A 21 0.94 2.01 -10.51
N TYR A 22 0.53 3.26 -10.26
CA TYR A 22 0.14 3.75 -8.93
C TYR A 22 -1.38 3.88 -8.82
N TRP A 23 -1.90 3.52 -7.66
CA TRP A 23 -3.23 3.89 -7.21
C TRP A 23 -3.18 5.25 -6.52
N ASN A 24 -3.78 6.25 -7.16
CA ASN A 24 -3.91 7.60 -6.60
C ASN A 24 -5.20 7.70 -5.77
N VAL A 25 -5.08 7.95 -4.47
CA VAL A 25 -6.24 7.99 -3.56
C VAL A 25 -6.19 9.16 -2.59
N GLU A 26 -7.36 9.74 -2.29
CA GLU A 26 -7.54 10.71 -1.22
C GLU A 26 -7.61 10.01 0.15
N ALA A 27 -6.44 9.68 0.69
CA ALA A 27 -6.26 8.94 1.93
C ALA A 27 -5.57 9.74 3.06
N THR A 28 -5.37 11.05 2.86
CA THR A 28 -4.72 11.93 3.84
C THR A 28 -5.46 11.87 5.18
N GLY A 29 -4.74 11.65 6.28
CA GLY A 29 -5.29 11.52 7.63
C GLY A 29 -5.82 10.12 7.99
N LYS A 30 -5.81 9.17 7.05
CA LYS A 30 -6.10 7.75 7.33
C LYS A 30 -4.82 6.97 7.56
N THR A 31 -4.94 5.84 8.24
CA THR A 31 -3.82 4.91 8.39
C THR A 31 -3.63 4.03 7.16
N VAL A 32 -2.41 3.53 6.95
CA VAL A 32 -2.15 2.56 5.88
C VAL A 32 -3.02 1.32 6.05
N GLU A 33 -3.20 0.84 7.28
CA GLU A 33 -4.04 -0.32 7.56
C GLU A 33 -5.50 -0.10 7.13
N GLU A 34 -6.10 1.06 7.39
CA GLU A 34 -7.46 1.37 6.95
C GLU A 34 -7.60 1.30 5.43
N ILE A 35 -6.61 1.82 4.69
CA ILE A 35 -6.61 1.75 3.24
C ILE A 35 -6.48 0.31 2.77
N ILE A 36 -5.57 -0.46 3.34
CA ILE A 36 -5.40 -1.87 2.95
C ILE A 36 -6.65 -2.69 3.29
N ASN A 37 -7.29 -2.44 4.42
CA ASN A 37 -8.55 -3.08 4.81
C ASN A 37 -9.71 -2.75 3.88
N SER A 38 -9.66 -1.60 3.20
CA SER A 38 -10.64 -1.26 2.15
C SER A 38 -10.43 -2.06 0.85
N THR A 39 -9.28 -2.74 0.71
CA THR A 39 -8.95 -3.58 -0.44
C THR A 39 -9.05 -5.08 -0.10
N LYS A 40 -9.05 -5.93 -1.14
CA LYS A 40 -9.05 -7.39 -1.00
C LYS A 40 -7.71 -7.98 -0.53
N VAL A 41 -6.70 -7.14 -0.29
CA VAL A 41 -5.41 -7.59 0.27
C VAL A 41 -5.61 -8.21 1.66
N SER A 42 -6.52 -7.65 2.47
CA SER A 42 -6.87 -8.16 3.81
C SER A 42 -7.36 -9.61 3.78
N GLU A 43 -8.04 -10.03 2.72
CA GLU A 43 -8.56 -11.40 2.53
C GLU A 43 -7.46 -12.40 2.10
N SER A 44 -6.35 -11.91 1.54
CA SER A 44 -5.33 -12.74 0.91
C SER A 44 -4.45 -13.54 1.88
N LYS A 45 -4.55 -13.29 3.20
CA LYS A 45 -3.66 -13.80 4.26
C LYS A 45 -2.15 -13.60 3.99
N MET A 46 -1.79 -12.79 3.00
CA MET A 46 -0.39 -12.50 2.69
C MET A 46 0.17 -11.50 3.70
N ASN A 47 1.34 -11.82 4.24
CA ASN A 47 2.09 -10.86 5.02
C ASN A 47 2.71 -9.82 4.08
N TYR A 48 2.73 -8.56 4.51
CA TYR A 48 3.30 -7.46 3.74
C TYR A 48 4.02 -6.47 4.66
N SER A 49 4.96 -5.74 4.06
CA SER A 49 5.65 -4.58 4.63
C SER A 49 5.18 -3.30 3.95
N VAL A 50 5.20 -2.20 4.70
CA VAL A 50 4.82 -0.88 4.24
C VAL A 50 6.08 -0.01 4.18
N LEU A 51 6.32 0.58 3.01
CA LEU A 51 7.27 1.67 2.84
C LEU A 51 6.49 2.94 2.56
N VAL A 52 6.86 4.04 3.21
CA VAL A 52 6.36 5.38 2.91
C VAL A 52 7.55 6.27 2.63
N ASN A 53 7.60 6.88 1.44
CA ASN A 53 8.72 7.67 0.94
C ASN A 53 10.06 6.91 1.08
N ASP A 54 10.10 5.67 0.58
CA ASP A 54 11.22 4.71 0.66
C ASP A 54 11.65 4.27 2.08
N GLU A 55 10.97 4.74 3.13
CA GLU A 55 11.25 4.36 4.51
C GLU A 55 10.25 3.34 5.03
N ARG A 56 10.75 2.32 5.74
CA ARG A 56 9.87 1.34 6.39
C ARG A 56 9.09 1.97 7.53
N LYS A 57 7.76 1.93 7.45
CA LYS A 57 6.84 2.43 8.49
C LYS A 57 5.94 1.32 9.03
N SER A 58 5.29 1.60 10.15
CA SER A 58 4.23 0.72 10.69
C SER A 58 2.95 0.83 9.86
N ARG A 59 2.07 -0.15 10.02
CA ARG A 59 0.73 -0.14 9.39
C ARG A 59 -0.18 0.94 9.98
N ASP A 60 0.10 1.34 11.21
CA ASP A 60 -0.58 2.42 11.94
C ASP A 60 -0.11 3.82 11.51
N TYR A 61 0.80 3.93 10.54
CA TYR A 61 1.28 5.21 10.04
C TYR A 61 0.13 5.98 9.38
N VAL A 62 -0.04 7.23 9.80
CA VAL A 62 -1.04 8.16 9.27
C VAL A 62 -0.48 8.83 8.02
N LEU A 63 -1.18 8.64 6.90
CA LEU A 63 -0.79 9.14 5.60
C LEU A 63 -0.94 10.66 5.50
N ASN A 64 0.06 11.30 4.92
CA ASN A 64 0.08 12.73 4.63
C ASN A 64 -0.12 12.99 3.14
N ASP A 65 -0.51 14.22 2.81
CA ASP A 65 -0.65 14.63 1.43
C ASP A 65 0.71 14.56 0.70
N GLY A 66 0.75 13.87 -0.44
CA GLY A 66 1.96 13.68 -1.22
C GLY A 66 2.79 12.46 -0.84
N ASP A 67 2.39 11.68 0.16
CA ASP A 67 3.10 10.44 0.54
C ASP A 67 3.09 9.43 -0.62
N ASP A 68 4.25 8.82 -0.86
CA ASP A 68 4.44 7.67 -1.74
C ASP A 68 4.48 6.39 -0.92
N VAL A 69 3.54 5.49 -1.13
CA VAL A 69 3.34 4.28 -0.33
C VAL A 69 3.58 3.05 -1.18
N SER A 70 4.58 2.26 -0.82
CA SER A 70 4.85 0.98 -1.46
C SER A 70 4.50 -0.17 -0.52
N ILE A 71 3.63 -1.06 -0.98
CA ILE A 71 3.23 -2.26 -0.25
C ILE A 71 3.93 -3.47 -0.86
N LEU A 72 4.82 -4.05 -0.07
CA LEU A 72 5.65 -5.17 -0.47
C LEU A 72 5.14 -6.45 0.16
N PRO A 73 4.83 -7.51 -0.61
CA PRO A 73 4.62 -8.83 -0.04
C PRO A 73 5.91 -9.29 0.64
N LEU A 74 5.77 -9.87 1.83
CA LEU A 74 6.87 -10.50 2.52
C LEU A 74 7.17 -11.84 1.82
N PHE A 75 8.15 -11.81 0.93
CA PHE A 75 8.73 -13.01 0.38
C PHE A 75 9.81 -13.53 1.34
N CYS A 76 9.64 -14.76 1.83
CA CYS A 76 10.76 -15.52 2.34
C CYS A 76 11.59 -15.97 1.14
N ALA A 77 12.54 -15.15 0.69
CA ALA A 77 13.64 -15.65 -0.13
C ALA A 77 14.46 -16.58 0.79
N GLY A 78 14.27 -17.89 0.59
CA GLY A 78 15.09 -18.94 1.22
C GLY A 78 16.36 -19.18 0.42
#